data_AF-A0AAQ0QIV1-F1
#
_entry.id   AF-A0AAQ0QIV1-F1
#
_cell.length_a   1.000
_cell.length_b   1.000
_cell.length_c   1.000
_cell.angle_alpha   90.00
_cell.angle_beta   90.00
_cell.angle_gamma   90.00
#
_symmetry.space_group_name_H-M   'P 1'
#
loop_
_entity.id
_entity.type
_entity.pdbx_description
1 polymer ?
#
loop_
_entity_poly.entity_id
_entity_poly.type
_entity_poly.pdbx_seq_one_letter_code
_entity_poly.pdbx_strand_id
1 'polypeptide(L)'
;MTSTEEKIDAILDAISQDIAERENVADNAMHTLEKMRPSSEEYKEANLQFGANSYVACYLKRIQAVVMERDIKNAENVIRFHHFQQHTKGALDDHRDISLAQATIAVILGGYVERFFK
;
A
#
# COMPACT_ATOMS: atom_id res chain seq x y z
N MET A 1 -21.82 -14.59 12.88
CA MET A 1 -20.50 -14.96 12.33
C MET A 1 -20.57 -14.68 10.85
N THR A 2 -19.77 -13.75 10.34
CA THR A 2 -19.64 -13.56 8.89
C THR A 2 -19.01 -14.80 8.28
N SER A 3 -19.45 -15.20 7.09
CA SER A 3 -18.85 -16.35 6.41
C SER A 3 -17.39 -16.05 6.04
N THR A 4 -16.60 -17.10 5.78
CA THR A 4 -15.24 -16.93 5.25
C THR A 4 -15.24 -16.14 3.94
N GLU A 5 -16.26 -16.33 3.11
CA GLU A 5 -16.43 -15.63 1.83
C GLU A 5 -16.69 -14.14 2.04
N GLU A 6 -17.61 -13.77 2.93
CA GLU A 6 -17.91 -12.37 3.28
C GLU A 6 -16.66 -11.65 3.83
N LYS A 7 -15.85 -12.36 4.63
CA LYS A 7 -14.59 -11.81 5.15
C LYS A 7 -13.56 -11.59 4.04
N ILE A 8 -13.47 -12.52 3.09
CA ILE A 8 -12.57 -12.37 1.93
C ILE A 8 -13.02 -11.19 1.06
N ASP A 9 -14.31 -11.07 0.78
CA ASP A 9 -14.85 -9.95 0.01
C ASP A 9 -14.57 -8.61 0.72
N ALA A 10 -14.76 -8.54 2.04
CA ALA A 10 -14.44 -7.34 2.80
C ALA A 10 -12.94 -6.96 2.77
N ILE A 11 -12.04 -7.95 2.73
CA ILE A 11 -10.60 -7.72 2.56
C ILE A 11 -10.32 -7.19 1.14
N LEU A 12 -10.92 -7.81 0.11
CA LEU A 12 -10.76 -7.38 -1.28
C LEU A 12 -11.27 -5.96 -1.51
N ASP A 13 -12.41 -5.59 -0.91
CA ASP A 13 -12.96 -4.25 -0.98
C ASP A 13 -12.03 -3.23 -0.32
N ALA A 14 -11.50 -3.54 0.86
CA ALA A 14 -10.55 -2.67 1.56
C ALA A 14 -9.27 -2.47 0.73
N ILE A 15 -8.71 -3.55 0.18
CA ILE A 15 -7.52 -3.47 -0.69
C ILE A 15 -7.83 -2.65 -1.95
N SER A 16 -9.00 -2.83 -2.56
CA SER A 16 -9.40 -2.08 -3.76
C SER A 16 -9.54 -0.60 -3.47
N GLN A 17 -10.13 -0.23 -2.33
CA GLN A 17 -10.26 1.15 -1.88
C GLN A 17 -8.87 1.79 -1.66
N ASP A 18 -7.97 1.09 -0.97
CA ASP A 18 -6.62 1.58 -0.73
C ASP A 18 -5.83 1.73 -2.05
N ILE A 19 -5.94 0.77 -2.99
CA ILE A 19 -5.32 0.89 -4.31
C ILE A 19 -5.83 2.15 -5.03
N ALA A 20 -7.16 2.34 -5.10
CA ALA A 20 -7.76 3.48 -5.78
C ALA A 20 -7.33 4.82 -5.16
N GLU A 21 -7.20 4.90 -3.84
CA GLU A 21 -6.70 6.10 -3.16
C GLU A 21 -5.26 6.42 -3.59
N ARG A 22 -4.38 5.41 -3.62
CA ARG A 22 -2.97 5.61 -4.00
C ARG A 22 -2.81 5.95 -5.48
N GLU A 23 -3.57 5.31 -6.36
CA GLU A 23 -3.58 5.66 -7.79
C GLU A 23 -4.04 7.10 -8.00
N ASN A 24 -5.11 7.53 -7.33
CA ASN A 24 -5.58 8.91 -7.40
C ASN A 24 -4.51 9.91 -6.89
N VAL A 25 -3.80 9.61 -5.81
CA VAL A 25 -2.69 10.48 -5.34
C VAL A 25 -1.56 10.53 -6.37
N ALA A 26 -1.18 9.39 -6.94
CA ALA A 26 -0.15 9.33 -7.97
C ALA A 26 -0.53 10.11 -9.24
N ASP A 27 -1.78 9.99 -9.69
CA ASP A 27 -2.29 10.72 -10.86
C ASP A 27 -2.29 12.24 -10.62
N ASN A 28 -2.75 12.69 -9.46
CA ASN A 28 -2.69 14.11 -9.09
C ASN A 28 -1.25 14.64 -8.99
N ALA A 29 -0.31 13.82 -8.53
CA ALA A 29 1.09 14.16 -8.53
C ALA A 29 1.64 14.28 -9.96
N MET A 30 1.27 13.37 -10.86
CA MET A 30 1.66 13.43 -12.27
C MET A 30 1.17 14.73 -12.93
N HIS A 31 -0.07 15.16 -12.67
CA HIS A 31 -0.57 16.45 -13.16
C HIS A 31 0.30 17.64 -12.70
N THR A 32 0.91 17.56 -11.53
CA THR A 32 1.86 18.59 -11.06
C THR A 32 3.19 18.52 -11.80
N LEU A 33 3.70 17.32 -12.08
CA LEU A 33 4.92 17.11 -12.86
C LEU A 33 4.76 17.57 -14.32
N GLU A 34 3.57 17.47 -14.87
CA GLU A 34 3.21 17.87 -16.23
C GLU A 34 2.95 19.38 -16.39
N LYS A 35 2.94 20.15 -15.29
CA LYS A 35 2.86 21.62 -15.37
C LYS A 35 4.04 22.16 -16.20
N MET A 36 3.81 23.21 -16.99
CA MET A 36 4.88 23.80 -17.82
C MET A 36 5.99 24.48 -17.01
N ARG A 37 5.69 24.95 -15.79
CA ARG A 37 6.63 25.68 -14.91
C ARG A 37 6.34 25.41 -13.42
N PRO A 38 6.46 24.17 -12.92
CA PRO A 38 6.38 23.89 -11.49
C PRO A 38 7.59 24.52 -10.79
N SER A 39 7.40 24.97 -9.55
CA SER A 39 8.56 25.30 -8.70
C SER A 39 9.38 24.06 -8.39
N SER A 40 10.65 24.24 -8.01
CA SER A 40 11.52 23.11 -7.62
C SER A 40 10.97 22.31 -6.43
N GLU A 41 10.25 22.97 -5.52
CA GLU A 41 9.63 22.32 -4.35
C GLU A 41 8.41 21.50 -4.77
N GLU A 42 7.49 22.07 -5.56
CA GLU A 42 6.36 21.34 -6.12
C GLU A 42 6.80 20.12 -6.94
N TYR A 43 7.84 20.27 -7.76
CA TYR A 43 8.35 19.17 -8.59
C TYR A 43 8.95 18.05 -7.74
N LYS A 44 9.68 18.38 -6.66
CA LYS A 44 10.25 17.39 -5.73
C LYS A 44 9.17 16.65 -4.97
N GLU A 45 8.20 17.38 -4.42
CA GLU A 45 7.09 16.78 -3.68
C GLU A 45 6.24 15.89 -4.60
N ALA A 46 5.91 16.36 -5.80
CA ALA A 46 5.15 15.58 -6.76
C ALA A 46 5.90 14.30 -7.20
N ASN A 47 7.23 14.34 -7.38
CA ASN A 47 8.00 13.13 -7.65
C ASN A 47 7.96 12.14 -6.48
N LEU A 48 8.10 12.64 -5.25
CA LEU A 48 8.03 11.82 -4.05
C LEU A 48 6.65 11.14 -3.94
N GLN A 49 5.57 11.92 -4.11
CA GLN A 49 4.21 11.40 -4.05
C GLN A 49 3.91 10.41 -5.17
N PHE A 50 4.30 10.73 -6.41
CA PHE A 50 4.10 9.82 -7.54
C PHE A 50 4.84 8.49 -7.32
N GLY A 51 6.13 8.55 -6.99
CA GLY A 51 6.95 7.37 -6.77
C GLY A 51 6.43 6.52 -5.61
N ALA A 52 6.11 7.15 -4.47
CA ALA A 52 5.66 6.44 -3.29
C ALA A 52 4.30 5.75 -3.54
N ASN A 53 3.31 6.48 -4.03
CA ASN A 53 1.95 5.94 -4.18
C ASN A 53 1.87 4.92 -5.32
N SER A 54 2.63 5.08 -6.40
CA SER A 54 2.73 4.07 -7.46
C SER A 54 3.31 2.76 -6.96
N TYR A 55 4.35 2.82 -6.11
CA TYR A 55 4.91 1.64 -5.46
C TYR A 55 3.86 0.97 -4.58
N VAL A 56 3.20 1.74 -3.70
CA VAL A 56 2.21 1.21 -2.75
C VAL A 56 1.06 0.53 -3.49
N ALA A 57 0.49 1.17 -4.51
CA ALA A 57 -0.59 0.60 -5.32
C ALA A 57 -0.16 -0.71 -5.99
N CYS A 58 1.02 -0.74 -6.61
CA CYS A 58 1.56 -1.94 -7.24
C CYS A 58 1.75 -3.08 -6.23
N TYR A 59 2.24 -2.77 -5.03
CA TYR A 59 2.43 -3.73 -3.96
C TYR A 59 1.10 -4.31 -3.48
N LEU A 60 0.09 -3.45 -3.24
CA LEU A 60 -1.23 -3.89 -2.80
C LEU A 60 -1.94 -4.75 -3.84
N LYS A 61 -1.76 -4.50 -5.15
CA LYS A 61 -2.24 -5.38 -6.22
C LYS A 61 -1.67 -6.81 -6.11
N ARG A 62 -0.43 -6.96 -5.65
CA ARG A 62 0.17 -8.30 -5.40
C ARG A 62 -0.48 -9.00 -4.23
N ILE A 63 -0.78 -8.27 -3.15
CA ILE A 63 -1.52 -8.82 -2.00
C ILE A 63 -2.95 -9.18 -2.41
N GLN A 64 -3.62 -8.30 -3.16
CA GLN A 64 -4.97 -8.53 -3.70
C GLN A 64 -5.03 -9.84 -4.49
N ALA A 65 -4.06 -10.08 -5.38
CA ALA A 65 -4.00 -11.29 -6.18
C ALA A 65 -3.96 -12.58 -5.32
N VAL A 66 -3.24 -12.55 -4.19
CA VAL A 66 -3.22 -13.66 -3.23
C VAL A 66 -4.59 -13.83 -2.56
N VAL A 67 -5.23 -12.74 -2.14
CA VAL A 67 -6.56 -12.80 -1.51
C VAL A 67 -7.62 -13.32 -2.49
N MET A 68 -7.48 -13.03 -3.79
CA MET A 68 -8.36 -13.53 -4.84
C MET A 68 -8.29 -15.06 -5.02
N GLU A 69 -7.27 -15.74 -4.50
CA GLU A 69 -7.19 -17.21 -4.46
C GLU A 69 -8.22 -17.83 -3.49
N ARG A 70 -8.91 -17.00 -2.70
CA ARG A 70 -9.96 -17.37 -1.74
C ARG A 70 -9.49 -18.30 -0.60
N ASP A 71 -8.20 -18.46 -0.39
CA ASP A 71 -7.64 -19.12 0.80
C ASP A 71 -7.40 -18.08 1.91
N ILE A 72 -8.30 -18.04 2.89
CA ILE A 72 -8.23 -17.07 3.99
C ILE A 72 -6.98 -17.23 4.86
N LYS A 73 -6.46 -18.46 4.99
CA LYS A 73 -5.28 -18.74 5.81
C LYS A 73 -4.02 -18.30 5.07
N ASN A 74 -3.96 -18.54 3.77
CA ASN A 74 -2.88 -18.03 2.93
C ASN A 74 -2.88 -16.49 2.92
N ALA A 75 -4.04 -15.87 2.74
CA ALA A 75 -4.21 -14.41 2.79
C ALA A 75 -3.70 -13.82 4.12
N GLU A 76 -4.11 -14.40 5.26
CA GLU A 76 -3.63 -13.96 6.58
C GLU A 76 -2.11 -14.06 6.70
N ASN A 77 -1.54 -15.22 6.33
CA ASN A 77 -0.11 -15.47 6.43
C ASN A 77 0.70 -14.47 5.59
N VAL A 78 0.28 -14.22 4.35
CA VAL A 78 0.94 -13.29 3.44
C VAL A 78 0.84 -11.86 3.97
N ILE A 79 -0.32 -11.41 4.41
CA ILE A 79 -0.51 -10.06 4.97
C ILE A 79 0.37 -9.86 6.21
N ARG A 80 0.36 -10.81 7.16
CA ARG A 80 1.20 -10.74 8.38
C ARG A 80 2.68 -10.78 8.05
N PHE A 81 3.10 -11.64 7.12
CA PHE A 81 4.49 -11.76 6.70
C PHE A 81 4.99 -10.45 6.10
N HIS A 82 4.25 -9.84 5.17
CA HIS A 82 4.67 -8.59 4.56
C HIS A 82 4.61 -7.42 5.55
N HIS A 83 3.60 -7.34 6.42
CA HIS A 83 3.58 -6.37 7.51
C HIS A 83 4.86 -6.46 8.38
N PHE A 84 5.23 -7.67 8.79
CA PHE A 84 6.45 -7.89 9.57
C PHE A 84 7.72 -7.51 8.80
N GLN A 85 7.85 -7.92 7.54
CA GLN A 85 9.03 -7.62 6.73
C GLN A 85 9.20 -6.11 6.53
N GLN A 86 8.12 -5.38 6.24
CA GLN A 86 8.16 -3.94 6.02
C GLN A 86 8.50 -3.17 7.30
N HIS A 87 8.20 -3.73 8.49
CA HIS A 87 8.66 -3.19 9.76
C HIS A 87 10.10 -3.55 10.13
N THR A 88 10.58 -4.72 9.71
CA THR A 88 11.84 -5.29 10.22
C THR A 88 13.01 -5.23 9.25
N LYS A 89 12.75 -4.99 7.96
CA LYS A 89 13.77 -4.92 6.90
C LYS A 89 13.81 -3.50 6.37
N GLY A 90 14.87 -2.78 6.72
CA GLY A 90 14.99 -1.33 6.53
C GLY A 90 14.95 -0.67 7.90
N ALA A 91 16.03 0.01 8.27
CA ALA A 91 16.10 0.74 9.53
C ALA A 91 15.75 2.21 9.25
N LEU A 92 14.91 2.83 10.10
CA LEU A 92 14.52 4.26 9.94
C LEU A 92 15.76 5.18 9.93
N ASP A 93 16.88 4.68 10.44
CA ASP A 93 18.19 5.30 10.58
C ASP A 93 19.24 4.78 9.56
N ASP A 94 18.90 3.88 8.62
CA ASP A 94 19.90 3.27 7.71
C ASP A 94 20.45 4.27 6.66
N HIS A 95 19.98 5.53 6.65
CA HIS A 95 20.35 6.62 5.73
C HIS A 95 20.22 6.30 4.23
N ARG A 96 19.86 5.06 3.89
CA ARG A 96 19.34 4.58 2.62
C ARG A 96 17.84 4.51 2.80
N ASP A 97 17.23 5.69 2.71
CA ASP A 97 15.80 5.97 2.75
C ASP A 97 14.90 4.74 2.95
N ILE A 98 14.36 4.55 4.15
CA ILE A 98 13.04 3.90 4.22
C ILE A 98 12.15 4.77 3.34
N SER A 99 11.80 4.24 2.17
CA SER A 99 10.91 4.97 1.27
C SER A 99 9.60 5.21 2.02
N LEU A 100 9.04 6.40 1.90
CA LEU A 100 7.69 6.74 2.37
C LEU A 100 6.69 5.60 2.08
N ALA A 101 6.81 4.99 0.90
CA ALA A 101 6.03 3.84 0.47
C ALA A 101 6.12 2.60 1.38
N GLN A 102 7.31 2.25 1.85
CA GLN A 102 7.49 1.12 2.77
C GLN A 102 6.74 1.35 4.09
N ALA A 103 6.87 2.55 4.68
CA ALA A 103 6.14 2.91 5.89
C ALA A 103 4.63 2.86 5.66
N THR A 104 4.16 3.37 4.51
CA THR A 104 2.74 3.31 4.14
C THR A 104 2.24 1.86 4.03
N ILE A 105 2.98 0.96 3.38
CA ILE A 105 2.58 -0.46 3.29
C ILE A 105 2.52 -1.10 4.67
N ALA A 106 3.50 -0.85 5.54
CA ALA A 106 3.49 -1.40 6.90
C ALA A 106 2.21 -0.99 7.64
N VAL A 107 1.85 0.30 7.60
CA VAL A 107 0.63 0.80 8.23
C VAL A 107 -0.64 0.17 7.64
N ILE A 108 -0.78 0.12 6.31
CA ILE A 108 -1.96 -0.45 5.66
C ILE A 108 -2.13 -1.93 6.02
N LEU A 109 -1.06 -2.73 5.87
CA LEU A 109 -1.13 -4.16 6.17
C LEU A 109 -1.36 -4.44 7.65
N GLY A 110 -0.78 -3.63 8.54
CA GLY A 110 -1.08 -3.68 9.98
C GLY A 110 -2.57 -3.41 10.25
N GLY A 111 -3.15 -2.42 9.57
CA GLY A 111 -4.58 -2.14 9.63
C GLY A 111 -5.44 -3.34 9.22
N TYR A 112 -5.06 -4.06 8.16
CA TYR A 112 -5.77 -5.28 7.76
C TYR A 112 -5.66 -6.40 8.80
N VAL A 113 -4.49 -6.56 9.43
CA VAL A 113 -4.29 -7.53 10.51
C VAL A 113 -5.25 -7.26 11.66
N GLU A 114 -5.33 -6.01 12.14
CA GLU A 114 -6.22 -5.64 13.24
C GLU A 114 -7.70 -5.77 12.86
N ARG A 115 -8.07 -5.33 11.65
CA ARG A 115 -9.47 -5.27 11.22
C ARG A 115 -10.06 -6.64 10.90
N PHE A 116 -9.26 -7.53 10.33
CA PHE A 116 -9.78 -8.78 9.78
C PHE A 116 -9.27 -10.02 10.52
N PHE A 117 -8.10 -10.00 11.17
CA PHE A 117 -7.46 -11.22 11.69
C PHE A 117 -7.22 -11.22 13.20
N LYS A 118 -7.85 -10.30 13.94
CA LYS A 118 -7.93 -10.33 15.41
C LYS A 118 -9.39 -10.37 15.86
#